data_AF-A0A9E2N2L7-F1
#
_entry.id   AF-A0A9E2N2L7-F1
#
_cell.length_a   1.000
_cell.length_b   1.000
_cell.length_c   1.000
_cell.angle_alpha   90.00
_cell.angle_beta   90.00
_cell.angle_gamma   90.00
#
_symmetry.space_group_name_H-M   'P 1'
#
loop_
_entity.id
_entity.type
_entity.pdbx_description
1 polymer ?
#
loop_
_entity_poly.entity_id
_entity_poly.type
_entity_poly.pdbx_seq_one_letter_code
_entity_poly.pdbx_strand_id
1 'polypeptide(L)'
;MPSPITHIVLADKVFDKYFSDKDRKAFFVGTSFPDIRYYDNLDREKTHQDGLNIERIGKESSFLAGMHFHAFVDEKWGDFYQWLEEHPFYIEPHQVSVVALKFFEDERLYGRFKEWEQIAEFFDGVLDEEKKFEIAEKDILRWHGFLRQYFIKKPNDQTRRPILMDAGLNSDFADQVNLFIEQMRGDKRIIEAIDDFYDKFESLL
;
A
#
# COMPACT_ATOMS: atom_id res chain seq x y z
N MET A 1 -0.26 4.54 7.13
CA MET A 1 -0.16 3.51 6.09
C MET A 1 -0.34 4.11 4.72
N PRO A 2 0.58 3.78 3.79
CA PRO A 2 0.43 4.08 2.38
C PRO A 2 -0.72 3.29 1.76
N SER A 3 -0.97 3.50 0.47
CA SER A 3 -1.98 2.77 -0.30
C SER A 3 -1.37 1.54 -1.01
N PRO A 4 -2.19 0.60 -1.53
CA PRO A 4 -1.70 -0.72 -1.96
C PRO A 4 -0.59 -0.69 -3.03
N ILE A 5 -0.59 0.26 -3.96
CA ILE A 5 0.44 0.31 -5.01
C ILE A 5 1.81 0.59 -4.40
N THR A 6 1.90 1.51 -3.45
CA THR A 6 3.15 1.81 -2.74
C THR A 6 3.70 0.58 -2.03
N HIS A 7 2.84 -0.20 -1.35
CA HIS A 7 3.28 -1.46 -0.73
C HIS A 7 3.87 -2.45 -1.76
N ILE A 8 3.21 -2.64 -2.91
CA ILE A 8 3.70 -3.53 -3.97
C ILE A 8 5.01 -3.00 -4.56
N VAL A 9 5.11 -1.70 -4.85
CA VAL A 9 6.31 -1.09 -5.42
C VAL A 9 7.51 -1.24 -4.49
N LEU A 10 7.33 -1.02 -3.18
CA LEU A 10 8.40 -1.17 -2.20
C LEU A 10 8.75 -2.64 -1.95
N ALA A 11 7.76 -3.54 -1.98
CA ALA A 11 7.98 -4.99 -1.92
C ALA A 11 8.83 -5.47 -3.10
N ASP A 12 8.48 -5.10 -4.33
CA ASP A 12 9.21 -5.48 -5.53
C ASP A 12 10.65 -4.96 -5.52
N LYS A 13 10.85 -3.69 -5.10
CA LYS A 13 12.17 -3.07 -5.00
C LYS A 13 13.16 -3.91 -4.19
N VAL A 14 12.69 -4.61 -3.17
CA VAL A 14 13.53 -5.33 -2.20
C VAL A 14 13.44 -6.85 -2.34
N PHE A 15 12.48 -7.37 -3.12
CA PHE A 15 12.15 -8.79 -3.17
C PHE A 15 13.36 -9.66 -3.55
N ASP A 16 14.00 -9.37 -4.69
CA ASP A 16 15.11 -10.19 -5.20
C ASP A 16 16.35 -10.18 -4.29
N LYS A 17 16.50 -9.15 -3.45
CA LYS A 17 17.66 -9.01 -2.57
C LYS A 17 17.45 -9.67 -1.21
N TYR A 18 16.25 -9.60 -0.66
CA TYR A 18 15.98 -10.02 0.72
C TYR A 18 15.02 -11.22 0.84
N PHE A 19 14.27 -11.53 -0.22
CA PHE A 19 13.19 -12.51 -0.23
C PHE A 19 13.22 -13.42 -1.48
N SER A 20 14.39 -13.55 -2.13
CA SER A 20 14.55 -14.38 -3.34
C SER A 20 14.26 -15.87 -3.12
N ASP A 21 14.27 -16.33 -1.88
CA ASP A 21 13.90 -17.70 -1.49
C ASP A 21 12.38 -17.89 -1.33
N LYS A 22 11.59 -16.82 -1.38
CA LYS A 22 10.13 -16.84 -1.17
C LYS A 22 9.38 -17.10 -2.47
N ASP A 23 8.20 -17.69 -2.33
CA ASP A 23 7.22 -17.73 -3.42
C ASP A 23 6.68 -16.32 -3.66
N ARG A 24 6.94 -15.78 -4.86
CA ARG A 24 6.61 -14.40 -5.23
C ARG A 24 5.11 -14.13 -5.07
N LYS A 25 4.25 -15.03 -5.58
CA LYS A 25 2.79 -14.88 -5.50
C LYS A 25 2.32 -14.78 -4.05
N ALA A 26 2.68 -15.75 -3.21
CA ALA A 26 2.27 -15.76 -1.82
C ALA A 26 2.80 -14.54 -1.04
N PHE A 27 4.02 -14.09 -1.33
CA PHE A 27 4.59 -12.89 -0.72
C PHE A 27 3.81 -11.62 -1.07
N PHE A 28 3.50 -11.39 -2.34
CA PHE A 28 2.75 -10.19 -2.74
C PHE A 28 1.28 -10.22 -2.28
N VAL A 29 0.64 -11.40 -2.29
CA VAL A 29 -0.69 -11.57 -1.68
C VAL A 29 -0.64 -11.24 -0.19
N GLY A 30 0.35 -11.80 0.53
CA GLY A 30 0.58 -11.48 1.95
C GLY A 30 0.84 -10.00 2.18
N THR A 31 1.58 -9.32 1.29
CA THR A 31 1.89 -7.88 1.37
C THR A 31 0.63 -7.01 1.27
N SER A 32 -0.41 -7.46 0.58
CA SER A 32 -1.68 -6.72 0.49
C SER A 32 -2.74 -7.24 1.46
N PHE A 33 -2.49 -8.34 2.18
CA PHE A 33 -3.49 -8.97 3.02
C PHE A 33 -3.95 -8.12 4.22
N PRO A 34 -3.08 -7.41 4.98
CA PRO A 34 -3.50 -6.72 6.21
C PRO A 34 -4.64 -5.70 6.05
N ASP A 35 -4.77 -5.11 4.85
CA ASP A 35 -5.81 -4.12 4.53
C ASP A 35 -7.20 -4.70 4.28
N ILE A 36 -7.33 -6.03 4.21
CA ILE A 36 -8.64 -6.69 4.18
C ILE A 36 -9.50 -6.34 5.40
N ARG A 37 -8.89 -5.88 6.50
CA ARG A 37 -9.55 -5.39 7.72
C ARG A 37 -10.54 -4.22 7.51
N TYR A 38 -10.56 -3.61 6.34
CA TYR A 38 -11.59 -2.63 6.00
C TYR A 38 -12.89 -3.28 5.49
N TYR A 39 -12.83 -4.55 5.09
CA TYR A 39 -13.98 -5.36 4.64
C TYR A 39 -14.51 -6.29 5.73
N ASP A 40 -13.69 -6.62 6.71
CA ASP A 40 -14.05 -7.46 7.85
C ASP A 40 -13.57 -6.80 9.15
N ASN A 41 -14.25 -7.01 10.28
CA ASN A 41 -13.87 -6.42 11.58
C ASN A 41 -12.64 -7.11 12.19
N LEU A 42 -11.62 -7.38 11.37
CA LEU A 42 -10.38 -8.00 11.77
C LEU A 42 -9.55 -7.02 12.60
N ASP A 43 -9.15 -7.45 13.79
CA ASP A 43 -8.30 -6.65 14.66
C ASP A 43 -6.94 -6.39 14.01
N ARG A 44 -6.47 -5.13 14.07
CA ARG A 44 -5.18 -4.71 13.48
C ARG A 44 -4.03 -5.51 14.10
N GLU A 45 -4.10 -5.82 15.38
CA GLU A 45 -3.06 -6.59 16.10
C GLU A 45 -2.88 -8.01 15.53
N LYS A 46 -3.87 -8.55 14.82
CA LYS A 46 -3.77 -9.87 14.18
C LYS A 46 -2.95 -9.84 12.89
N THR A 47 -2.82 -8.69 12.25
CA THR A 47 -2.16 -8.54 10.94
C THR A 47 -0.95 -7.60 10.96
N HIS A 48 -0.78 -6.82 12.02
CA HIS A 48 0.34 -5.90 12.19
C HIS A 48 1.10 -6.24 13.47
N GLN A 49 2.31 -6.75 13.32
CA GLN A 49 3.25 -6.96 14.43
C GLN A 49 4.25 -5.80 14.46
N ASP A 50 4.57 -5.31 15.66
CA ASP A 50 5.53 -4.22 15.83
C ASP A 50 6.98 -4.72 15.94
N GLY A 51 7.94 -3.83 15.66
CA GLY A 51 9.37 -4.09 15.86
C GLY A 51 9.94 -5.15 14.92
N LEU A 52 9.39 -5.22 13.70
CA LEU A 52 9.86 -6.14 12.67
C LEU A 52 11.13 -5.59 12.01
N ASN A 53 12.06 -6.48 11.68
CA ASN A 53 13.21 -6.18 10.83
C ASN A 53 13.30 -7.23 9.71
N ILE A 54 14.04 -6.92 8.64
CA ILE A 54 14.11 -7.78 7.47
C ILE A 54 14.63 -9.19 7.80
N GLU A 55 15.56 -9.33 8.75
CA GLU A 55 16.07 -10.65 9.17
C GLU A 55 14.97 -11.53 9.79
N ARG A 56 14.12 -10.95 10.64
CA ARG A 56 12.98 -11.65 11.23
C ARG A 56 11.93 -11.98 10.18
N ILE A 57 11.60 -11.02 9.31
CA ILE A 57 10.64 -11.21 8.21
C ILE A 57 11.10 -12.34 7.28
N GLY A 58 12.40 -12.40 6.97
CA GLY A 58 12.98 -13.42 6.10
C GLY A 58 12.90 -14.85 6.64
N LYS A 59 12.63 -15.05 7.94
CA LYS A 59 12.47 -16.39 8.55
C LYS A 59 11.05 -16.96 8.42
N GLU A 60 10.10 -16.14 7.98
CA GLU A 60 8.70 -16.52 7.85
C GLU A 60 8.41 -17.29 6.55
N SER A 61 7.22 -17.89 6.47
CA SER A 61 6.68 -18.39 5.21
C SER A 61 6.48 -17.24 4.22
N SER A 62 6.41 -17.52 2.91
CA SER A 62 6.26 -16.49 1.88
C SER A 62 5.11 -15.51 2.18
N PHE A 63 3.93 -16.03 2.53
CA PHE A 63 2.77 -15.22 2.86
C PHE A 63 2.97 -14.36 4.12
N LEU A 64 3.46 -14.97 5.22
CA LEU A 64 3.67 -14.25 6.48
C LEU A 64 4.81 -13.23 6.35
N ALA A 65 5.84 -13.53 5.58
CA ALA A 65 6.89 -12.58 5.24
C ALA A 65 6.32 -11.35 4.52
N GLY A 66 5.43 -11.56 3.54
CA GLY A 66 4.71 -10.46 2.89
C GLY A 66 3.87 -9.64 3.87
N MET A 67 3.08 -10.31 4.72
CA MET A 67 2.23 -9.67 5.71
C MET A 67 3.02 -8.84 6.73
N HIS A 68 4.15 -9.37 7.20
CA HIS A 68 5.05 -8.64 8.09
C HIS A 68 5.80 -7.52 7.35
N PHE A 69 6.14 -7.70 6.08
CA PHE A 69 6.71 -6.65 5.26
C PHE A 69 5.74 -5.47 5.07
N HIS A 70 4.44 -5.74 4.91
CA HIS A 70 3.41 -4.69 4.92
C HIS A 70 3.47 -3.85 6.19
N ALA A 71 3.45 -4.49 7.36
CA ALA A 71 3.51 -3.80 8.65
C ALA A 71 4.82 -3.00 8.83
N PHE A 72 5.94 -3.52 8.31
CA PHE A 72 7.20 -2.80 8.26
C PHE A 72 7.12 -1.55 7.36
N VAL A 73 6.55 -1.66 6.16
CA VAL A 73 6.31 -0.50 5.28
C VAL A 73 5.42 0.53 5.96
N ASP A 74 4.39 0.09 6.68
CA ASP A 74 3.51 0.94 7.48
C ASP A 74 4.27 1.80 8.50
N GLU A 75 5.21 1.18 9.22
CA GLU A 75 6.09 1.84 10.19
C GLU A 75 6.98 2.88 9.51
N LYS A 76 7.71 2.49 8.45
CA LYS A 76 8.63 3.40 7.74
C LYS A 76 7.92 4.54 7.04
N TRP A 77 6.73 4.29 6.51
CA TRP A 77 5.87 5.33 5.97
C TRP A 77 5.37 6.26 7.08
N GLY A 78 5.10 5.75 8.29
CA GLY A 78 4.77 6.54 9.47
C GLY A 78 5.89 7.52 9.81
N ASP A 79 7.14 7.06 9.85
CA ASP A 79 8.31 7.91 10.07
C ASP A 79 8.46 8.98 8.97
N PHE A 80 8.28 8.60 7.71
CA PHE A 80 8.29 9.52 6.56
C PHE A 80 7.18 10.58 6.65
N TYR A 81 5.98 10.16 7.01
CA TYR A 81 4.82 11.04 7.17
C TYR A 81 5.04 12.04 8.31
N GLN A 82 5.54 11.59 9.46
CA GLN A 82 5.89 12.48 10.57
C GLN A 82 6.95 13.50 10.14
N TRP A 83 7.97 13.07 9.40
CA TRP A 83 8.97 13.96 8.85
C TRP A 83 8.32 15.01 7.92
N LEU A 84 7.39 14.63 7.05
CA LEU A 84 6.66 15.59 6.20
C LEU A 84 5.91 16.64 7.04
N GLU A 85 5.21 16.23 8.10
CA GLU A 85 4.45 17.14 8.97
C GLU A 85 5.32 18.20 9.65
N GLU A 86 6.60 17.90 9.90
CA GLU A 86 7.56 18.84 10.48
C GLU A 86 8.12 19.86 9.48
N HIS A 87 7.86 19.68 8.18
CA HIS A 87 8.40 20.54 7.12
C HIS A 87 7.40 21.61 6.65
N PRO A 88 7.84 22.88 6.48
CA PRO A 88 6.95 24.01 6.18
C PRO A 88 6.33 23.97 4.78
N PHE A 89 6.74 23.04 3.92
CA PHE A 89 6.15 22.85 2.60
C PHE A 89 5.00 21.85 2.61
N TYR A 90 4.85 21.06 3.67
CA TYR A 90 3.75 20.12 3.75
C TYR A 90 2.46 20.86 4.08
N ILE A 91 1.39 20.40 3.44
CA ILE A 91 0.04 20.95 3.60
C ILE A 91 -0.44 20.60 5.01
N GLU A 92 -1.13 21.52 5.67
CA GLU A 92 -1.66 21.31 7.02
C GLU A 92 -2.37 19.94 7.15
N PRO A 93 -2.02 19.12 8.16
CA PRO A 93 -2.59 17.80 8.33
C PRO A 93 -4.10 17.87 8.56
N HIS A 94 -4.86 17.32 7.64
CA HIS A 94 -6.29 17.07 7.78
C HIS A 94 -6.65 15.78 7.05
N GLN A 95 -7.77 15.15 7.40
CA GLN A 95 -8.13 13.82 6.88
C GLN A 95 -8.03 13.74 5.34
N VAL A 96 -8.43 14.80 4.62
CA VAL A 96 -8.36 14.86 3.16
C VAL A 96 -6.92 14.92 2.64
N SER A 97 -6.01 15.71 3.24
CA SER A 97 -4.60 15.81 2.77
C SER A 97 -3.86 14.52 3.00
N VAL A 98 -4.14 13.82 4.10
CA VAL A 98 -3.53 12.51 4.37
C VAL A 98 -3.97 11.49 3.35
N VAL A 99 -5.27 11.44 3.02
CA VAL A 99 -5.77 10.54 1.95
C VAL A 99 -5.20 10.95 0.60
N ALA A 100 -5.12 12.25 0.31
CA ALA A 100 -4.54 12.78 -0.93
C ALA A 100 -3.07 12.39 -1.08
N LEU A 101 -2.26 12.49 -0.03
CA LEU A 101 -0.85 12.10 -0.05
C LEU A 101 -0.69 10.63 -0.45
N LYS A 102 -1.44 9.71 0.17
CA LYS A 102 -1.36 8.28 -0.13
C LYS A 102 -1.69 7.97 -1.60
N PHE A 103 -2.74 8.58 -2.11
CA PHE A 103 -3.15 8.39 -3.50
C PHE A 103 -2.23 9.08 -4.51
N PHE A 104 -1.60 10.20 -4.12
CA PHE A 104 -0.61 10.86 -4.94
C PHE A 104 0.69 10.05 -5.00
N GLU A 105 1.11 9.47 -3.88
CA GLU A 105 2.25 8.55 -3.81
C GLU A 105 2.02 7.33 -4.71
N ASP A 106 0.86 6.68 -4.63
CA ASP A 106 0.49 5.58 -5.53
C ASP A 106 0.54 6.00 -7.00
N GLU A 107 0.00 7.17 -7.36
CA GLU A 107 0.06 7.69 -8.74
C GLU A 107 1.51 7.93 -9.20
N ARG A 108 2.34 8.49 -8.33
CA ARG A 108 3.74 8.83 -8.60
C ARG A 108 4.60 7.59 -8.77
N LEU A 109 4.43 6.62 -7.87
CA LEU A 109 5.23 5.39 -7.81
C LEU A 109 4.74 4.30 -8.76
N TYR A 110 3.52 4.39 -9.28
CA TYR A 110 2.96 3.38 -10.19
C TYR A 110 3.90 3.00 -11.35
N GLY A 111 4.58 3.99 -11.93
CA GLY A 111 5.50 3.77 -13.06
C GLY A 111 6.84 3.13 -12.70
N ARG A 112 7.15 2.97 -11.39
CA ARG A 112 8.37 2.31 -10.90
C ARG A 112 8.28 0.79 -10.99
N PHE A 113 7.07 0.25 -11.10
CA PHE A 113 6.79 -1.17 -11.30
C PHE A 113 6.11 -1.39 -12.66
N LYS A 114 6.39 -2.51 -13.32
CA LYS A 114 5.96 -2.76 -14.71
C LYS A 114 5.07 -3.97 -14.88
N GLU A 115 5.06 -4.92 -13.94
CA GLU A 115 4.38 -6.20 -14.09
C GLU A 115 2.99 -6.20 -13.42
N TRP A 116 2.23 -5.10 -13.59
CA TRP A 116 0.95 -4.90 -12.90
C TRP A 116 -0.08 -5.97 -13.25
N GLU A 117 -0.09 -6.45 -14.48
CA GLU A 117 -0.94 -7.56 -14.93
C GLU A 117 -0.60 -8.84 -14.16
N GLN A 118 0.68 -9.16 -13.99
CA GLN A 118 1.10 -10.33 -13.23
C GLN A 118 0.73 -10.19 -11.74
N ILE A 119 0.93 -9.00 -11.14
CA ILE A 119 0.48 -8.75 -9.77
C ILE A 119 -1.03 -8.94 -9.65
N ALA A 120 -1.82 -8.47 -10.60
CA ALA A 120 -3.27 -8.69 -10.58
C ALA A 120 -3.64 -10.19 -10.64
N GLU A 121 -2.94 -11.00 -11.45
CA GLU A 121 -3.16 -12.45 -11.53
C GLU A 121 -2.87 -13.18 -10.20
N PHE A 122 -2.00 -12.64 -9.35
CA PHE A 122 -1.74 -13.22 -8.02
C PHE A 122 -2.99 -13.27 -7.14
N PHE A 123 -3.97 -12.41 -7.39
CA PHE A 123 -5.22 -12.31 -6.65
C PHE A 123 -6.40 -13.05 -7.31
N ASP A 124 -6.18 -13.90 -8.32
CA ASP A 124 -7.26 -14.66 -8.99
C ASP A 124 -7.88 -15.78 -8.12
N GLY A 125 -7.33 -16.06 -6.95
CA GLY A 125 -7.84 -17.08 -6.02
C GLY A 125 -7.49 -16.77 -4.58
N VAL A 126 -7.79 -17.70 -3.68
CA VAL A 126 -7.55 -17.58 -2.24
C VAL A 126 -6.52 -18.62 -1.81
N LEU A 127 -5.46 -18.18 -1.15
CA LEU A 127 -4.42 -19.04 -0.58
C LEU A 127 -4.92 -19.71 0.71
N ASP A 128 -4.36 -20.88 1.03
CA ASP A 128 -4.73 -21.59 2.26
C ASP A 128 -4.28 -20.85 3.52
N GLU A 129 -3.23 -20.03 3.43
CA GLU A 129 -2.78 -19.15 4.51
C GLU A 129 -3.80 -18.07 4.85
N GLU A 130 -4.50 -17.50 3.86
CA GLU A 130 -5.52 -16.47 4.07
C GLU A 130 -6.71 -17.02 4.86
N LYS A 131 -7.10 -18.27 4.57
CA LYS A 131 -8.22 -18.95 5.25
C LYS A 131 -7.97 -19.16 6.74
N LYS A 132 -6.72 -19.09 7.21
CA LYS A 132 -6.37 -19.24 8.64
C LYS A 132 -6.80 -18.05 9.49
N PHE A 133 -7.16 -16.92 8.88
CA PHE A 133 -7.61 -15.72 9.60
C PHE A 133 -9.11 -15.69 9.90
N GLU A 134 -9.82 -16.79 9.61
CA GLU A 134 -11.27 -16.94 9.87
C GLU A 134 -12.15 -15.90 9.14
N ILE A 135 -11.61 -15.28 8.08
CA ILE A 135 -12.33 -14.37 7.19
C ILE A 135 -13.14 -15.20 6.20
N ALA A 136 -14.38 -14.81 5.94
CA ALA A 136 -15.20 -15.50 4.95
C ALA A 136 -14.58 -15.38 3.55
N GLU A 137 -14.49 -16.49 2.82
CA GLU A 137 -13.88 -16.56 1.48
C GLU A 137 -14.45 -15.52 0.50
N LYS A 138 -15.75 -15.23 0.60
CA LYS A 138 -16.42 -14.19 -0.21
C LYS A 138 -15.81 -12.79 0.00
N ASP A 139 -15.34 -12.48 1.21
CA ASP A 139 -14.83 -11.16 1.58
C ASP A 139 -13.35 -11.06 1.16
N ILE A 140 -12.59 -12.16 1.23
CA ILE A 140 -11.27 -12.29 0.61
C ILE A 140 -11.37 -12.08 -0.91
N LEU A 141 -12.30 -12.77 -1.58
CA LEU A 141 -12.50 -12.62 -3.02
C LEU A 141 -12.96 -11.20 -3.40
N ARG A 142 -13.74 -10.53 -2.52
CA ARG A 142 -14.11 -9.12 -2.71
C ARG A 142 -12.90 -8.21 -2.62
N TRP A 143 -12.05 -8.40 -1.62
CA TRP A 143 -10.78 -7.67 -1.46
C TRP A 143 -9.85 -7.88 -2.66
N HIS A 144 -9.68 -9.13 -3.09
CA HIS A 144 -8.92 -9.48 -4.29
C HIS A 144 -9.48 -8.82 -5.54
N GLY A 145 -10.80 -8.84 -5.71
CA GLY A 145 -11.48 -8.15 -6.81
C GLY A 145 -11.21 -6.65 -6.85
N PHE A 146 -11.18 -6.00 -5.68
CA PHE A 146 -10.79 -4.60 -5.55
C PHE A 146 -9.32 -4.39 -5.95
N LEU A 147 -8.38 -5.14 -5.36
CA LEU A 147 -6.95 -5.02 -5.63
C LEU A 147 -6.62 -5.19 -7.11
N ARG A 148 -7.20 -6.20 -7.77
CA ARG A 148 -7.02 -6.43 -9.22
C ARG A 148 -7.42 -5.22 -10.04
N GLN A 149 -8.58 -4.63 -9.75
CA GLN A 149 -9.03 -3.43 -10.44
C GLN A 149 -8.14 -2.24 -10.14
N TYR A 150 -7.65 -2.13 -8.91
CA TYR A 150 -6.77 -1.05 -8.48
C TYR A 150 -5.41 -1.10 -9.18
N PHE A 151 -4.78 -2.28 -9.24
CA PHE A 151 -3.46 -2.45 -9.86
C PHE A 151 -3.49 -2.29 -11.38
N ILE A 152 -4.55 -2.76 -12.06
CA ILE A 152 -4.67 -2.63 -13.52
C ILE A 152 -4.93 -1.17 -13.94
N LYS A 153 -5.61 -0.39 -13.09
CA LYS A 153 -5.95 1.00 -13.39
C LYS A 153 -4.93 1.94 -12.74
N LYS A 154 -4.03 2.51 -13.54
CA LYS A 154 -3.16 3.60 -13.07
C LYS A 154 -4.00 4.65 -12.30
N PRO A 155 -3.64 4.97 -11.04
CA PRO A 155 -4.33 6.00 -10.27
C PRO A 155 -4.28 7.35 -11.00
N ASN A 156 -5.44 7.96 -11.13
CA ASN A 156 -5.65 9.31 -11.65
C ASN A 156 -7.00 9.83 -11.11
N ASP A 157 -7.34 11.07 -11.43
CA ASP A 157 -8.53 11.73 -10.92
C ASP A 157 -9.83 10.94 -11.21
N GLN A 158 -9.92 10.31 -12.39
CA GLN A 158 -11.09 9.54 -12.82
C GLN A 158 -11.16 8.16 -12.18
N THR A 159 -10.02 7.52 -11.94
CA THR A 159 -9.96 6.17 -11.34
C THR A 159 -10.09 6.22 -9.82
N ARG A 160 -9.55 7.25 -9.16
CA ARG A 160 -9.63 7.41 -7.69
C ARG A 160 -11.03 7.64 -7.17
N ARG A 161 -11.83 8.44 -7.87
CA ARG A 161 -13.18 8.80 -7.43
C ARG A 161 -14.08 7.59 -7.13
N PRO A 162 -14.25 6.60 -8.04
CA PRO A 162 -15.05 5.42 -7.74
C PRO A 162 -14.45 4.57 -6.62
N ILE A 163 -13.12 4.49 -6.49
CA ILE A 163 -12.45 3.76 -5.39
C ILE A 163 -12.78 4.38 -4.02
N LEU A 164 -12.68 5.70 -3.92
CA LEU A 164 -13.01 6.42 -2.69
C LEU A 164 -14.50 6.25 -2.33
N MET A 165 -15.38 6.26 -3.34
CA MET A 165 -16.81 6.02 -3.14
C MET A 165 -17.13 4.60 -2.70
N ASP A 166 -16.46 3.59 -3.27
CA ASP A 166 -16.59 2.19 -2.86
C ASP A 166 -16.10 1.96 -1.42
N ALA A 167 -15.17 2.79 -0.94
CA ALA A 167 -14.74 2.85 0.45
C ALA A 167 -15.70 3.61 1.38
N GLY A 168 -16.86 4.08 0.87
CA GLY A 168 -17.90 4.76 1.63
C GLY A 168 -17.70 6.27 1.79
N LEU A 169 -16.75 6.88 1.06
CA LEU A 169 -16.54 8.33 1.06
C LEU A 169 -17.48 9.00 0.05
N ASN A 170 -17.98 10.20 0.38
CA ASN A 170 -18.87 10.91 -0.53
C ASN A 170 -18.12 11.57 -1.69
N SER A 171 -18.87 12.00 -2.72
CA SER A 171 -18.30 12.65 -3.90
C SER A 171 -17.50 13.90 -3.56
N ASP A 172 -17.98 14.70 -2.61
CA ASP A 172 -17.34 15.96 -2.24
C ASP A 172 -15.97 15.73 -1.60
N PHE A 173 -15.84 14.67 -0.80
CA PHE A 173 -14.58 14.23 -0.23
C PHE A 173 -13.62 13.76 -1.33
N ALA A 174 -14.11 12.96 -2.29
CA ALA A 174 -13.29 12.50 -3.41
C ALA A 174 -12.82 13.66 -4.30
N ASP A 175 -13.67 14.65 -4.53
CA ASP A 175 -13.34 15.84 -5.31
C ASP A 175 -12.32 16.72 -4.55
N GLN A 176 -12.45 16.86 -3.22
CA GLN A 176 -11.43 17.51 -2.39
C GLN A 176 -10.08 16.78 -2.43
N VAL A 177 -10.07 15.45 -2.35
CA VAL A 177 -8.84 14.65 -2.50
C VAL A 177 -8.14 14.99 -3.81
N ASN A 178 -8.87 15.04 -4.93
CA ASN A 178 -8.28 15.40 -6.23
C ASN A 178 -7.72 16.84 -6.24
N LEU A 179 -8.39 17.80 -5.59
CA LEU A 179 -7.88 19.18 -5.46
C LEU A 179 -6.56 19.25 -4.68
N PHE A 180 -6.42 18.49 -3.60
CA PHE A 180 -5.16 18.43 -2.85
C PHE A 180 -4.04 17.78 -3.66
N ILE A 181 -4.37 16.74 -4.44
CA ILE A 181 -3.38 16.09 -5.30
C ILE A 181 -2.89 17.03 -6.41
N GLU A 182 -3.76 17.84 -6.98
CA GLU A 182 -3.36 18.90 -7.92
C GLU A 182 -2.38 19.90 -7.29
N GLN A 183 -2.58 20.28 -6.03
CA GLN A 183 -1.62 21.13 -5.31
C GLN A 183 -0.28 20.41 -5.12
N MET A 184 -0.30 19.14 -4.73
CA MET A 184 0.92 18.33 -4.55
C MET A 184 1.68 18.11 -5.87
N ARG A 185 0.98 17.93 -7.00
CA ARG A 185 1.58 17.88 -8.35
C ARG A 185 2.32 19.17 -8.70
N GLY A 186 1.88 20.31 -8.17
CA GLY A 186 2.53 21.61 -8.34
C GLY A 186 3.72 21.85 -7.41
N ASP A 187 3.90 21.06 -6.36
CA ASP A 187 4.95 21.25 -5.36
C ASP A 187 6.11 20.26 -5.56
N LYS A 188 7.21 20.76 -6.15
CA LYS A 188 8.43 19.97 -6.37
C LYS A 188 9.00 19.36 -5.09
N ARG A 189 8.81 19.99 -3.94
CA ARG A 189 9.38 19.51 -2.67
C ARG A 189 8.67 18.25 -2.19
N ILE A 190 7.34 18.18 -2.38
CA ILE A 190 6.55 16.98 -2.07
C ILE A 190 6.93 15.85 -3.03
N ILE A 191 7.07 16.16 -4.32
CA ILE A 191 7.50 15.18 -5.33
C ILE A 191 8.88 14.62 -4.98
N GLU A 192 9.85 15.50 -4.71
CA GLU A 192 11.21 15.13 -4.32
C GLU A 192 11.21 14.31 -3.04
N ALA A 193 10.38 14.65 -2.05
CA ALA A 193 10.25 13.88 -0.81
C ALA A 193 9.76 12.44 -1.05
N ILE A 194 8.74 12.27 -1.90
CA ILE A 194 8.20 10.93 -2.26
C ILE A 194 9.25 10.12 -3.04
N ASP A 195 9.89 10.74 -4.04
CA ASP A 195 10.93 10.08 -4.82
C ASP A 195 12.13 9.69 -3.92
N ASP A 196 12.55 10.57 -3.01
CA ASP A 196 13.62 10.31 -2.05
C ASP A 196 13.27 9.18 -1.08
N PHE A 197 12.03 9.12 -0.59
CA PHE A 197 11.56 8.02 0.26
C PHE A 197 11.68 6.68 -0.47
N TYR A 198 11.21 6.60 -1.72
CA TYR A 198 11.36 5.41 -2.54
C TYR A 198 12.82 5.06 -2.84
N ASP A 199 13.65 6.04 -3.21
CA ASP A 199 15.05 5.81 -3.60
C ASP A 199 15.90 5.37 -2.39
N LYS A 200 15.62 5.92 -1.20
CA LYS A 200 16.33 5.61 0.05
C LYS A 200 15.70 4.46 0.83
N PHE A 201 14.57 3.89 0.41
CA PHE A 201 13.85 2.87 1.17
C PHE A 201 14.72 1.69 1.61
N GLU A 202 15.61 1.21 0.73
CA GLU A 202 16.55 0.12 1.06
C GLU A 202 17.52 0.43 2.19
N SER A 203 17.83 1.71 2.45
CA SER A 203 18.69 2.13 3.56
C SER A 203 17.97 2.13 4.91
N LEU A 204 16.64 1.93 4.91
CA LEU A 204 15.80 1.85 6.10
C LEU A 204 15.61 0.39 6.60
N LEU A 205 16.20 -0.59 5.89
CA LEU A 205 16.01 -2.04 6.05
C LEU A 205 16.97 -2.70 7.07
#